data_AF-A0A7S1ARH0-F1
#
_entry.id   AF-A0A7S1ARH0-F1
#
_cell.length_a   1.000
_cell.length_b   1.000
_cell.length_c   1.000
_cell.angle_alpha   90.00
_cell.angle_beta   90.00
_cell.angle_gamma   90.00
#
_symmetry.space_group_name_H-M   'P 1'
#
loop_
_entity.id
_entity.type
_entity.pdbx_description
1 polymer ?
#
loop_
_entity_poly.entity_id
_entity_poly.type
_entity_poly.pdbx_seq_one_letter_code
_entity_poly.pdbx_strand_id
1 'polypeptide(L)'
;MDVDMVVVFFCDLPQTLLTLFMSITGGVSWWDVIQVLMNIWSGYAFIFVFYIMVTVLAALNIITGIFVNDAVQMARMDCDWKVQRENEENRVHLQKLKQLFEEIDSSRSGTISLDEFIGQMDREEVRVLFSTLGLDV
;
A
#
# COMPACT_ATOMS: atom_id res chain seq x y z
N MET A 1 10.82 -24.35 -46.65
CA MET A 1 10.22 -23.15 -46.03
C MET A 1 9.69 -23.48 -44.63
N ASP A 2 8.75 -24.41 -44.45
CA ASP A 2 8.28 -24.79 -43.09
C ASP A 2 9.35 -25.49 -42.23
N VAL A 3 10.12 -26.42 -42.80
CA VAL A 3 11.12 -27.20 -42.04
C VAL A 3 12.24 -26.30 -41.49
N ASP A 4 12.63 -25.27 -42.25
CA ASP A 4 13.70 -24.35 -41.88
C ASP A 4 13.31 -23.52 -40.64
N MET A 5 12.04 -23.11 -40.53
CA MET A 5 11.56 -22.36 -39.35
C MET A 5 11.47 -23.23 -38.10
N VAL A 6 11.06 -24.49 -38.24
CA VAL A 6 11.06 -25.45 -37.11
C VAL A 6 12.47 -25.60 -36.56
N VAL A 7 13.47 -25.75 -37.43
CA VAL A 7 14.88 -25.86 -37.00
C VAL A 7 15.37 -24.57 -36.35
N VAL A 8 14.99 -23.39 -36.86
CA VAL A 8 15.39 -22.11 -36.24
C VAL A 8 14.84 -21.94 -34.81
N PHE A 9 13.60 -22.35 -34.57
CA PHE A 9 12.95 -22.14 -33.27
C PHE A 9 13.12 -23.30 -32.28
N PHE A 10 13.25 -24.54 -32.79
CA PHE A 10 13.17 -25.77 -32.00
C PHE A 10 14.34 -26.75 -32.27
N CYS A 11 15.52 -26.25 -32.66
CA CYS A 11 16.71 -27.08 -32.93
C CYS A 11 17.12 -27.94 -31.72
N ASP A 12 17.19 -27.31 -30.56
CA ASP A 12 17.59 -27.92 -29.30
C ASP A 12 16.78 -27.34 -28.13
N LEU A 13 16.99 -27.90 -26.94
CA LEU A 13 16.25 -27.51 -25.74
C LEU A 13 16.57 -26.06 -25.31
N PRO A 14 17.83 -25.59 -25.26
CA PRO A 14 18.14 -24.18 -25.00
C PRO A 14 17.46 -23.20 -25.98
N GLN A 15 17.51 -23.49 -27.28
CA GLN A 15 16.89 -22.68 -28.32
C GLN A 15 15.37 -22.67 -28.18
N THR A 16 14.77 -23.80 -27.83
CA THR A 16 13.34 -23.89 -27.54
C THR A 16 12.97 -23.01 -26.34
N LEU A 17 13.72 -23.10 -25.24
CA LEU A 17 13.50 -22.26 -24.06
C LEU A 17 13.66 -20.76 -24.38
N LEU A 18 14.66 -20.41 -25.19
CA LEU A 18 14.87 -19.05 -25.66
C LEU A 18 13.69 -18.57 -26.51
N THR A 19 13.18 -19.39 -27.43
CA THR A 19 12.00 -19.07 -28.26
C THR A 19 10.75 -18.85 -27.41
N LEU A 20 10.50 -19.70 -26.42
CA LEU A 20 9.39 -19.54 -25.47
C LEU A 20 9.52 -18.22 -24.69
N PHE A 21 10.71 -17.91 -24.20
CA PHE A 21 11.00 -16.65 -23.50
C PHE A 21 10.82 -15.42 -24.42
N MET A 22 11.33 -15.47 -25.65
CA MET A 22 11.18 -14.41 -26.65
C MET A 22 9.72 -14.17 -27.02
N SER A 23 8.90 -15.23 -27.04
CA SER A 23 7.46 -15.14 -27.35
C SER A 23 6.67 -14.40 -26.27
N ILE A 24 7.15 -14.42 -25.02
CA ILE A 24 6.53 -13.69 -23.89
C ILE A 24 7.06 -12.26 -23.80
N THR A 25 8.38 -12.09 -23.98
CA THR A 25 9.06 -10.79 -23.81
C THR A 25 8.97 -9.88 -25.04
N GLY A 26 8.41 -10.36 -26.15
CA GLY A 26 8.25 -9.59 -27.39
C GLY A 26 9.47 -9.59 -28.30
N GLY A 27 10.41 -10.52 -28.10
CA GLY A 27 11.58 -10.70 -28.99
C GLY A 27 11.21 -11.33 -30.33
N VAL A 28 10.23 -12.23 -30.35
CA VAL A 28 9.62 -12.79 -31.56
C VAL A 28 8.10 -12.74 -31.42
N SER A 29 7.39 -12.53 -32.52
CA SER A 29 5.93 -12.62 -32.49
C SER A 29 5.51 -14.05 -32.18
N TRP A 30 4.73 -14.24 -31.12
CA TRP A 30 4.12 -15.54 -30.81
C TRP A 30 3.27 -16.08 -31.97
N TRP A 31 2.77 -15.17 -32.84
CA TRP A 31 2.07 -15.54 -34.06
C TRP A 31 2.96 -16.29 -35.06
N ASP A 32 4.23 -15.91 -35.19
CA ASP A 32 5.15 -16.56 -36.13
C ASP A 32 5.46 -17.99 -35.65
N VAL A 33 5.57 -18.17 -34.34
CA VAL A 33 5.83 -19.48 -33.70
C VAL A 33 4.60 -20.40 -33.78
N ILE A 34 3.40 -19.89 -33.53
CA ILE A 34 2.17 -20.72 -33.54
C ILE A 34 1.83 -21.22 -34.94
N GLN A 35 2.09 -20.43 -36.00
CA GLN A 35 1.86 -20.86 -37.39
C GLN A 35 2.67 -22.13 -37.71
N VAL A 36 3.95 -22.14 -37.31
CA VAL A 36 4.83 -23.31 -37.47
C VAL A 36 4.30 -24.52 -36.70
N LEU A 37 3.81 -24.33 -35.48
CA LEU A 37 3.24 -25.42 -34.67
C LEU A 37 1.92 -25.96 -35.23
N MET A 38 1.06 -25.09 -35.77
CA MET A 38 -0.20 -25.47 -36.42
C MET A 38 0.02 -26.33 -37.66
N ASN A 39 1.10 -26.06 -38.42
CA ASN A 39 1.46 -26.85 -39.60
C ASN A 39 1.90 -28.28 -39.25
N ILE A 40 2.35 -28.52 -38.02
CA ILE A 40 2.70 -29.87 -37.53
C ILE A 40 1.46 -30.56 -36.98
N TRP A 41 0.85 -29.99 -35.93
CA TRP A 41 -0.34 -30.52 -35.30
C TRP A 41 -1.04 -29.44 -34.45
N SER A 42 -2.36 -29.33 -34.59
CA SER A 42 -3.17 -28.35 -33.87
C SER A 42 -3.10 -28.47 -32.34
N GLY A 43 -2.77 -29.65 -31.81
CA GLY A 43 -2.59 -29.85 -30.36
C GLY A 43 -1.38 -29.08 -29.80
N TYR A 44 -0.30 -28.92 -30.56
CA TYR A 44 0.85 -28.12 -30.12
C TYR A 44 0.53 -26.63 -30.05
N ALA A 45 -0.29 -26.13 -30.98
CA ALA A 45 -0.79 -24.76 -30.93
C ALA A 45 -1.62 -24.51 -29.66
N PHE A 46 -2.47 -25.45 -29.27
CA PHE A 46 -3.26 -25.35 -28.03
C PHE A 46 -2.36 -25.28 -26.78
N ILE A 47 -1.37 -26.16 -26.68
CA ILE A 47 -0.41 -26.17 -25.55
C ILE A 47 0.38 -24.85 -25.52
N PHE A 48 0.82 -24.35 -26.67
CA PHE A 48 1.57 -23.11 -26.76
C PHE A 48 0.71 -21.90 -26.35
N VAL A 49 -0.54 -21.81 -26.79
CA VAL A 49 -1.48 -20.75 -26.35
C VAL A 49 -1.72 -20.82 -24.84
N PHE A 50 -1.90 -22.03 -24.30
CA PHE A 50 -2.07 -22.22 -22.86
C PHE A 50 -0.82 -21.74 -22.08
N TYR A 51 0.38 -22.05 -22.57
CA TYR A 51 1.64 -21.53 -22.02
C TYR A 51 1.66 -20.00 -22.01
N ILE A 52 1.37 -19.35 -23.16
CA ILE A 52 1.35 -17.89 -23.26
C ILE A 52 0.36 -17.28 -22.27
N MET A 53 -0.87 -17.81 -22.22
CA MET A 53 -1.92 -17.33 -21.32
C MET A 53 -1.50 -17.42 -19.85
N VAL A 54 -1.02 -18.58 -19.41
CA VAL A 54 -0.60 -18.78 -18.01
C VAL A 54 0.58 -17.88 -17.65
N THR A 55 1.58 -17.77 -18.52
CA THR A 55 2.77 -16.95 -18.23
C THR A 55 2.44 -15.45 -18.20
N VAL A 56 1.62 -14.96 -19.13
CA VAL A 56 1.18 -13.55 -19.14
C VAL A 56 0.32 -13.25 -17.92
N LEU A 57 -0.67 -14.08 -17.60
CA LEU A 57 -1.50 -13.90 -16.42
C LEU A 57 -0.69 -13.99 -15.12
N ALA A 58 0.26 -14.92 -15.03
CA ALA A 58 1.15 -15.04 -13.88
C ALA A 58 2.02 -13.79 -13.71
N ALA A 59 2.63 -13.29 -14.78
CA ALA A 59 3.42 -12.07 -14.75
C ALA A 59 2.58 -10.86 -14.32
N LEU A 60 1.39 -10.69 -14.90
CA LEU A 60 0.45 -9.64 -14.52
C LEU A 60 0.03 -9.76 -13.05
N ASN A 61 -0.32 -10.95 -12.58
CA ASN A 61 -0.72 -11.18 -11.19
C ASN A 61 0.42 -10.89 -10.20
N ILE A 62 1.66 -11.25 -10.54
CA ILE A 62 2.84 -10.92 -9.72
C ILE A 62 3.01 -9.40 -9.64
N ILE A 63 3.00 -8.72 -10.79
CA ILE A 63 3.17 -7.28 -10.87
C ILE A 63 2.05 -6.55 -10.10
N THR A 64 0.79 -6.89 -10.39
CA THR A 64 -0.37 -6.35 -9.70
C THR A 64 -0.32 -6.64 -8.20
N GLY A 65 0.08 -7.85 -7.80
CA GLY A 65 0.23 -8.22 -6.39
C GLY A 65 1.21 -7.32 -5.64
N ILE A 66 2.36 -7.01 -6.25
CA ILE A 66 3.35 -6.08 -5.68
C ILE A 66 2.74 -4.69 -5.53
N PHE A 67 2.16 -4.13 -6.60
CA PHE A 67 1.59 -2.79 -6.55
C PHE A 67 0.43 -2.66 -5.57
N VAL A 68 -0.44 -3.67 -5.49
CA VAL A 68 -1.56 -3.69 -4.53
C VAL A 68 -1.04 -3.77 -3.10
N ASN A 69 -0.02 -4.61 -2.85
CA ASN A 69 0.59 -4.70 -1.52
C ASN A 69 1.21 -3.35 -1.09
N ASP A 70 1.94 -2.70 -1.99
CA ASP A 70 2.56 -1.39 -1.72
C ASP A 70 1.50 -0.31 -1.46
N ALA A 71 0.43 -0.28 -2.27
CA ALA A 71 -0.68 0.65 -2.09
C ALA A 71 -1.40 0.44 -0.74
N VAL A 72 -1.63 -0.82 -0.35
CA VAL A 72 -2.24 -1.16 0.94
C VAL A 72 -1.31 -0.79 2.10
N GLN A 73 -0.01 -1.04 1.97
CA GLN A 73 0.95 -0.69 3.01
C GLN A 73 1.05 0.83 3.22
N MET A 74 1.05 1.61 2.12
CA MET A 74 1.04 3.06 2.18
C MET A 74 -0.24 3.58 2.84
N ALA A 75 -1.41 3.04 2.46
CA ALA A 75 -2.68 3.43 3.07
C ALA A 75 -2.74 3.12 4.58
N ARG A 76 -2.17 1.99 5.01
CA ARG A 76 -2.05 1.64 6.44
C ARG A 76 -1.14 2.60 7.18
N MET A 77 0.03 2.89 6.61
CA MET A 77 0.96 3.85 7.19
C MET A 77 0.29 5.22 7.37
N ASP A 78 -0.40 5.73 6.36
CA ASP A 78 -1.12 7.02 6.48
C ASP A 78 -2.16 7.03 7.62
N CYS A 79 -2.84 5.90 7.85
CA CYS A 79 -3.79 5.74 8.96
C CYS A 79 -3.08 5.74 10.32
N ASP A 80 -2.03 4.93 10.47
CA ASP A 80 -1.26 4.82 11.71
C ASP A 80 -0.62 6.17 12.08
N TRP A 81 -0.11 6.91 11.09
CA TRP A 81 0.45 8.24 11.29
C TRP A 81 -0.61 9.26 11.74
N LYS A 82 -1.83 9.20 11.19
CA LYS A 82 -2.94 10.05 11.66
C LYS A 82 -3.32 9.75 13.11
N VAL A 83 -3.45 8.48 13.47
CA VAL A 83 -3.78 8.06 14.84
C VAL A 83 -2.67 8.48 15.82
N GLN A 84 -1.40 8.28 15.46
CA GLN A 84 -0.28 8.72 16.30
C GLN A 84 -0.27 10.24 16.48
N ARG A 85 -0.56 10.99 15.41
CA ARG A 85 -0.62 12.45 15.47
C ARG A 85 -1.75 12.93 16.38
N GLU A 86 -2.96 12.39 16.25
CA GLU A 86 -4.08 12.75 17.13
C GLU A 86 -3.78 12.41 18.59
N ASN A 87 -3.14 11.26 18.86
CA ASN A 87 -2.74 10.89 20.22
C ASN A 87 -1.67 11.83 20.80
N GLU A 88 -0.70 12.26 19.99
CA GLU A 88 0.32 13.21 20.45
C GLU A 88 -0.28 14.60 20.69
N GLU A 89 -1.17 15.07 19.81
CA GLU A 89 -1.92 16.33 20.00
C GLU A 89 -2.76 16.28 21.29
N ASN A 90 -3.48 15.19 21.54
CA ASN A 90 -4.22 14.97 22.79
C ASN A 90 -3.29 14.94 24.02
N ARG A 91 -2.12 14.30 23.91
CA ARG A 91 -1.15 14.22 25.01
C ARG A 91 -0.58 15.59 25.35
N VAL A 92 -0.28 16.41 24.35
CA VAL A 92 0.14 17.81 24.52
C VAL A 92 -0.97 18.63 25.18
N HIS A 93 -2.23 18.47 24.76
CA HIS A 93 -3.36 19.14 25.40
C HIS A 93 -3.55 18.73 26.87
N LEU A 94 -3.45 17.43 27.18
CA LEU A 94 -3.52 16.92 28.56
C LEU A 94 -2.37 17.44 29.43
N GLN A 95 -1.16 17.56 28.88
CA GLN A 95 -0.02 18.14 29.61
C GLN A 95 -0.25 19.62 29.94
N LYS A 96 -0.76 20.40 28.99
CA LYS A 96 -1.12 21.81 29.23
C LYS A 96 -2.22 21.94 30.28
N LEU A 97 -3.25 21.09 30.19
CA LEU A 97 -4.33 21.06 31.17
C LEU A 97 -3.80 20.73 32.57
N LYS A 98 -2.90 19.76 32.68
CA LYS A 98 -2.26 19.39 33.95
C LYS A 98 -1.45 20.56 34.54
N GLN A 99 -0.66 21.25 33.72
CA GLN A 99 0.08 22.43 34.17
C GLN A 99 -0.86 23.55 34.66
N LEU A 100 -1.93 23.81 33.93
CA LEU A 100 -2.93 24.82 34.29
C LEU A 100 -3.61 24.47 35.63
N PHE A 101 -3.95 23.20 35.82
CA PHE A 101 -4.55 22.73 37.07
C PHE A 101 -3.58 22.79 38.25
N GLU A 102 -2.29 22.50 38.04
CA GLU A 102 -1.25 22.70 39.06
C GLU A 102 -1.04 24.19 39.40
N GLU A 103 -1.25 25.12 38.45
CA GLU A 103 -1.24 26.57 38.72
C GLU A 103 -2.48 27.05 39.49
N ILE A 104 -3.64 26.45 39.24
CA ILE A 104 -4.91 26.81 39.90
C ILE A 104 -4.96 26.27 41.34
N ASP A 105 -4.43 25.06 41.59
CA ASP A 105 -4.39 24.40 42.91
C ASP A 105 -3.36 25.08 43.84
N SER A 106 -3.76 26.27 44.31
CA SER A 106 -2.98 27.11 45.23
C SER A 106 -2.76 26.42 46.58
N SER A 107 -3.66 25.52 46.96
CA SER A 107 -3.61 24.74 48.19
C SER A 107 -2.73 23.48 48.10
N ARG A 108 -2.26 23.11 46.89
CA ARG A 108 -1.53 21.85 46.60
C ARG A 108 -2.25 20.61 47.14
N SER A 109 -3.58 20.65 47.17
CA SER A 109 -4.38 19.56 47.69
C SER A 109 -4.44 18.36 46.73
N GLY A 110 -4.05 18.55 45.46
CA GLY A 110 -4.23 17.59 44.38
C GLY A 110 -5.65 17.57 43.81
N THR A 111 -6.52 18.47 44.30
CA THR A 111 -7.92 18.62 43.90
C THR A 111 -8.26 20.11 43.76
N ILE A 112 -9.14 20.45 42.83
CA ILE A 112 -9.54 21.85 42.60
C ILE A 112 -10.89 22.06 43.26
N SER A 113 -10.98 23.02 44.19
CA SER A 113 -12.24 23.42 44.78
C SER A 113 -13.05 24.31 43.83
N LEU A 114 -14.38 24.32 43.97
CA LEU A 114 -15.27 25.10 43.11
C LEU A 114 -14.93 26.62 43.16
N ASP A 115 -14.53 27.12 44.33
CA ASP A 115 -14.13 28.51 44.52
C ASP A 115 -12.80 28.86 43.83
N GLU A 116 -11.79 27.96 43.87
CA GLU A 116 -10.53 28.10 43.12
C GLU A 116 -10.76 28.06 41.61
N PHE A 117 -11.70 27.23 41.15
CA PHE A 117 -12.07 27.12 39.75
C PHE A 117 -12.75 28.39 39.22
N ILE A 118 -13.77 28.88 39.92
CA ILE A 118 -14.51 30.11 39.55
C ILE A 118 -13.58 31.33 39.60
N GLY A 119 -12.67 31.40 40.57
CA GLY A 119 -11.72 32.51 40.70
C GLY A 119 -10.69 32.61 39.57
N GLN A 120 -10.45 31.52 38.83
CA GLN A 120 -9.45 31.46 37.75
C GLN A 120 -10.09 31.35 36.35
N MET A 121 -11.40 31.10 36.27
CA MET A 121 -12.16 30.97 35.02
C MET A 121 -12.17 32.24 34.15
N ASP A 122 -11.93 33.42 34.73
CA ASP A 122 -11.85 34.70 33.99
C ASP A 122 -10.53 34.88 33.24
N ARG A 123 -9.52 34.00 33.43
CA ARG A 123 -8.27 34.06 32.66
C ARG A 123 -8.52 33.59 31.23
N GLU A 124 -8.15 34.45 30.29
CA GLU A 124 -8.23 34.18 28.84
C GLU A 124 -7.57 32.84 28.46
N GLU A 125 -6.43 32.51 29.08
CA GLU A 125 -5.67 31.27 28.86
C GLU A 125 -6.49 30.01 29.21
N VAL A 126 -7.31 30.09 30.26
CA VAL A 126 -8.17 28.98 30.71
C VAL A 126 -9.33 28.81 29.71
N ARG A 127 -10.01 29.89 29.34
CA ARG A 127 -11.15 29.84 28.39
C ARG A 127 -10.73 29.34 27.01
N VAL A 128 -9.58 29.78 26.50
CA VAL A 128 -9.04 29.34 25.21
C VAL A 128 -8.69 27.85 25.23
N LEU A 129 -8.10 27.35 26.31
CA LEU A 129 -7.73 25.93 26.43
C LEU A 129 -8.98 25.03 26.52
N PHE A 130 -9.99 25.42 27.31
CA PHE A 130 -11.25 24.69 27.42
C PHE A 130 -12.04 24.68 26.11
N SER A 131 -12.07 25.82 25.39
CA SER A 131 -12.66 25.91 24.05
C SER A 131 -11.93 25.05 23.01
N THR A 132 -10.59 24.98 23.08
CA THR A 132 -9.77 24.09 22.22
C THR A 132 -10.03 22.61 22.48
N LEU A 133 -10.46 22.24 23.70
CA LEU A 133 -10.84 20.88 24.09
C LEU A 133 -12.32 20.56 23.78
N GLY A 134 -13.08 21.51 23.22
CA GLY A 134 -14.50 21.34 22.92
C GLY A 134 -15.41 21.36 24.15
N LEU A 135 -14.91 21.86 25.29
CA LEU A 135 -15.69 22.09 26.49
C LEU A 135 -16.19 23.55 26.46
N ASP A 136 -17.47 23.74 26.10
CA ASP A 136 -18.13 25.02 26.29
C ASP A 136 -18.40 25.24 27.78
N VAL A 137 -17.92 26.36 28.30
CA VAL A 137 -18.11 26.82 29.70
C VAL A 137 -18.83 28.15 29.71
#